data_AF-A0A660UE80-F1
#
_entry.id   AF-A0A660UE80-F1
#
_cell.length_a   1.000
_cell.length_b   1.000
_cell.length_c   1.000
_cell.angle_alpha   90.00
_cell.angle_beta   90.00
_cell.angle_gamma   90.00
#
_symmetry.space_group_name_H-M   'P 1'
#
loop_
_entity.id
_entity.type
_entity.pdbx_description
1 polymer ?
#
loop_
_entity_poly.entity_id
_entity_poly.type
_entity_poly.pdbx_seq_one_letter_code
_entity_poly.pdbx_strand_id
1 'polypeptide(L)' 'MKPIPGQTYTTKEGDTLETISTEAYGDPNQYPKIQDTNNLSFTTLPGSLLPTGTDLIIPDDTDLENIRREQLAGALR' A
#
# COMPACT_ATOMS: atom_id res chain seq x y z
N MET A 1 13.78 4.53 8.60
CA MET A 1 13.70 3.27 7.83
C MET A 1 12.98 3.53 6.53
N LYS A 2 13.35 2.84 5.45
CA LYS A 2 12.69 2.89 4.13
C LYS A 2 11.62 1.79 4.08
N PRO A 3 10.48 1.97 3.38
CA PRO A 3 9.53 0.89 3.13
C PRO A 3 10.19 -0.21 2.29
N ILE A 4 10.02 -1.47 2.68
CA ILE A 4 10.58 -2.62 1.97
C ILE A 4 9.41 -3.57 1.66
N PRO A 5 9.22 -3.99 0.39
CA PRO A 5 8.23 -5.00 0.05
C PRO A 5 8.41 -6.28 0.88
N GLY A 6 7.30 -6.86 1.33
CA GLY A 6 7.25 -8.02 2.24
C GLY A 6 7.46 -7.68 3.72
N GLN A 7 7.50 -6.41 4.10
CA GLN A 7 7.69 -5.99 5.49
C GLN A 7 6.63 -5.00 5.97
N THR A 8 6.52 -4.89 7.29
CA THR A 8 5.75 -3.81 7.93
C THR A 8 6.58 -2.54 7.97
N TYR A 9 5.94 -1.43 7.62
CA TYR A 9 6.51 -0.08 7.67
C TYR A 9 5.67 0.80 8.59
N THR A 10 6.31 1.41 9.58
CA THR A 10 5.69 2.41 10.44
C THR A 10 5.79 3.79 9.80
N THR A 11 4.65 4.42 9.53
CA THR A 11 4.56 5.74 8.88
C THR A 11 5.24 6.83 9.69
N LYS A 12 5.82 7.80 8.97
CA LYS A 12 6.43 9.01 9.52
C LYS A 12 5.62 10.24 9.16
N GLU A 13 5.95 11.35 9.80
CA GLU A 13 5.39 12.66 9.46
C GLU A 13 5.69 12.98 7.98
N GLY A 14 4.66 13.40 7.24
CA GLY A 14 4.77 13.73 5.82
C GLY A 14 4.59 12.56 4.86
N ASP A 15 4.45 11.33 5.36
CA ASP A 15 4.22 10.17 4.49
C ASP A 15 2.83 10.23 3.83
N THR A 16 2.81 9.90 2.54
CA THR A 16 1.61 9.59 1.77
C THR A 16 1.75 8.19 1.18
N LEU A 17 0.66 7.58 0.70
CA LEU A 17 0.77 6.27 0.05
C LEU A 17 1.63 6.32 -1.22
N GLU A 18 1.65 7.45 -1.93
CA GLU A 18 2.45 7.66 -3.15
C GLU A 18 3.95 7.78 -2.85
N THR A 19 4.32 8.52 -1.79
CA THR A 19 5.74 8.63 -1.39
C THR A 19 6.26 7.28 -0.92
N ILE A 20 5.48 6.57 -0.09
CA ILE A 20 5.80 5.20 0.34
C ILE A 20 5.93 4.27 -0.86
N SER A 21 5.04 4.35 -1.85
CA SER A 21 5.08 3.50 -3.04
C SER A 21 6.27 3.81 -3.95
N THR A 22 6.61 5.09 -4.09
CA THR A 22 7.81 5.52 -4.82
C THR A 22 9.06 4.94 -4.15
N GLU A 23 9.13 4.98 -2.82
CA GLU A 23 10.26 4.40 -2.11
C GLU A 23 10.29 2.87 -2.20
N ALA A 24 9.16 2.19 -1.95
CA ALA A 24 9.07 0.73 -1.92
C ALA A 24 9.30 0.10 -3.30
N TYR A 25 8.64 0.65 -4.33
CA TYR A 25 8.50 0.02 -5.65
C TYR A 25 9.15 0.83 -6.78
N GLY A 26 9.55 2.07 -6.52
CA GLY A 26 10.03 2.99 -7.57
C GLY A 26 8.93 3.61 -8.41
N ASP A 27 7.66 3.40 -8.08
CA ASP A 27 6.50 3.90 -8.83
C ASP A 27 5.38 4.36 -7.89
N PRO A 28 5.02 5.67 -7.88
CA PRO A 28 3.96 6.20 -7.01
C PRO A 28 2.59 5.60 -7.33
N ASN A 29 2.34 5.14 -8.55
CA ASN A 29 1.04 4.60 -8.97
C ASN A 29 0.75 3.21 -8.38
N GLN A 30 1.72 2.63 -7.65
CA GLN A 30 1.57 1.36 -6.94
C GLN A 30 0.88 1.52 -5.58
N TYR A 31 0.53 2.74 -5.18
CA TYR A 31 -0.17 3.03 -3.93
C TYR A 31 -1.46 2.24 -3.68
N PRO A 32 -2.28 1.88 -4.70
CA PRO A 32 -3.49 1.09 -4.48
C PRO A 32 -3.20 -0.27 -3.84
N LYS A 33 -2.01 -0.84 -4.07
CA LYS A 33 -1.58 -2.11 -3.47
C LYS A 33 -1.49 -2.05 -1.95
N ILE A 34 -0.85 -1.00 -1.45
CA ILE A 34 -0.70 -0.75 -0.01
C ILE A 34 -2.08 -0.45 0.58
N GLN A 35 -2.89 0.32 -0.13
CA GLN A 35 -4.24 0.68 0.28
C GLN A 35 -5.12 -0.57 0.47
N ASP A 36 -5.19 -1.43 -0.53
CA ASP A 36 -6.01 -2.64 -0.54
C ASP A 36 -5.54 -3.63 0.54
N THR A 37 -4.23 -3.89 0.62
CA THR A 37 -3.64 -4.83 1.59
C THR A 37 -3.95 -4.45 3.03
N ASN A 38 -3.97 -3.15 3.34
CA ASN A 38 -4.22 -2.63 4.68
C ASN A 38 -5.70 -2.26 4.91
N ASN A 39 -6.59 -2.58 3.96
CA ASN A 39 -8.03 -2.24 4.01
C ASN A 39 -8.28 -0.76 4.31
N LEU A 40 -7.43 0.11 3.78
CA LEU A 40 -7.49 1.54 4.08
C LEU A 40 -8.65 2.17 3.32
N SER A 41 -9.68 2.59 4.06
CA SER A 41 -10.76 3.41 3.54
C SER A 41 -10.41 4.90 3.71
N PHE A 42 -9.51 5.42 2.88
CA PHE A 42 -9.32 6.88 2.82
C PHE A 42 -10.17 7.46 1.72
N THR A 43 -11.29 8.03 2.12
CA THR A 43 -12.18 8.82 1.26
C THR A 43 -11.57 10.21 0.99
N THR A 44 -10.31 10.30 0.56
CA THR A 44 -9.66 11.59 0.25
C THR A 44 -8.47 11.35 -0.66
N LEU A 45 -8.62 11.85 -1.89
CA LEU A 45 -7.66 12.34 -2.87
C LEU A 45 -6.20 11.81 -2.86
N PRO A 46 -5.60 11.62 -4.07
CA PRO A 46 -4.15 11.51 -4.25
C PRO A 46 -3.39 12.54 -3.40
N GLY A 47 -2.35 12.12 -2.70
CA GLY A 47 -1.50 12.98 -1.85
C GLY A 47 -1.97 13.24 -0.41
N SER A 48 -2.98 12.51 0.11
CA SER A 48 -3.39 12.65 1.51
C SER A 48 -2.31 12.17 2.50
N LEU A 49 -2.07 12.96 3.56
CA LEU A 49 -1.12 12.62 4.63
C LEU A 49 -1.65 11.45 5.48
N LEU A 50 -0.76 10.49 5.76
CA LEU A 50 -1.06 9.36 6.63
C LEU A 50 -0.84 9.74 8.11
N PRO A 51 -1.63 9.18 9.04
CA PRO A 51 -1.35 9.33 10.46
C PRO A 51 0.02 8.74 10.78
N THR A 52 0.88 9.51 11.46
CA THR A 52 2.22 9.07 11.88
C THR A 52 2.14 7.94 12.91
N GLY A 53 3.05 6.97 12.84
CA GLY A 53 3.07 5.82 13.75
C GLY A 53 2.10 4.70 13.38
N THR A 54 1.53 4.75 12.18
CA THR A 54 0.66 3.68 11.66
C THR A 54 1.52 2.58 11.07
N ASP A 55 1.30 1.34 11.48
CA ASP A 55 1.95 0.18 10.88
C ASP A 55 1.21 -0.25 9.61
N LEU A 56 1.91 -0.24 8.47
CA LEU A 56 1.40 -0.65 7.17
C LEU A 56 2.15 -1.87 6.67
N ILE A 57 1.41 -2.86 6.19
CA ILE A 57 1.96 -3.97 5.42
C ILE A 57 2.31 -3.46 4.02
N ILE A 58 3.58 -3.61 3.62
CA ILE A 58 4.04 -3.30 2.26
C ILE A 58 4.10 -4.63 1.51
N PRO A 59 3.13 -4.98 0.65
CA PRO A 59 3.11 -6.28 -0.04
C PRO A 59 4.30 -6.44 -0.99
N ASP A 60 4.79 -7.67 -1.16
CA ASP A 60 5.73 -8.01 -2.22
C ASP A 60 5.02 -8.47 -3.51
N ASP A 61 5.75 -8.59 -4.62
CA ASP A 61 5.19 -9.02 -5.91
C ASP A 61 4.52 -10.41 -5.88
N THR A 62 4.88 -11.27 -4.94
CA THR A 62 4.26 -12.59 -4.75
C THR A 62 2.88 -12.44 -4.11
N ASP A 63 2.76 -11.59 -3.09
CA ASP A 63 1.48 -11.27 -2.45
C ASP A 63 0.52 -10.59 -3.43
N LEU A 64 1.05 -9.73 -4.30
CA LEU A 64 0.26 -8.97 -5.27
C LEU A 64 -0.46 -9.86 -6.28
N GLU A 65 0.23 -10.89 -6.78
CA GLU A 65 -0.38 -11.77 -7.76
C GLU A 65 -1.41 -12.72 -7.13
N ASN A 66 -1.28 -12.99 -5.83
CA ASN A 66 -2.29 -13.70 -5.05
C ASN A 66 -3.51 -12.82 -4.78
N ILE A 67 -3.31 -11.58 -4.32
CA ILE A 67 -4.39 -10.60 -4.08
C ILE A 67 -5.18 -10.37 -5.38
N ARG A 68 -4.51 -10.16 -6.51
CA ARG A 68 -5.15 -9.96 -7.82
C ARG A 68 -5.97 -11.18 -8.24
N ARG A 69 -5.46 -12.40 -8.02
CA ARG A 69 -6.18 -13.64 -8.30
C ARG A 69 -7.42 -13.80 -7.42
N GLU A 70 -7.33 -13.46 -6.15
CA GLU A 70 -8.45 -13.56 -5.20
C GLU A 70 -9.54 -12.53 -5.51
N GLN A 71 -9.18 -11.28 -5.81
CA GLN A 71 -10.12 -10.24 -6.21
C GLN A 71 -10.86 -10.60 -7.53
N LEU A 72 -10.15 -11.13 -8.52
CA LEU A 72 -10.75 -11.62 -9.78
C LEU A 72 -11.66 -12.84 -9.55
N ALA A 73 -11.28 -13.75 -8.65
CA ALA A 73 -12.07 -14.94 -8.33
C ALA A 73 -13.35 -14.59 -7.54
N GLY A 74 -13.33 -13.53 -6.72
CA GLY A 74 -14.50 -13.01 -6.01
C GLY A 74 -15.50 -12.29 -6.92
N ALA A 75 -15.02 -11.63 -7.97
CA ALA A 75 -15.86 -10.87 -8.92
C ALA A 75 -16.68 -11.73 -9.91
N LEU A 76 -16.42 -13.03 -9.98
CA LEU A 76 -17.08 -14.00 -10.88
C LEU A 76 -18.18 -14.84 -10.20
N ARG A 77 -18.56 -14.51 -8.96
CA ARG A 77 -19.60 -15.24 -8.19
C ARG A 77 -20.94 -14.51 -8.17
#